data_AF-A0A523EK39-F1
#
_entry.id   AF-A0A523EK39-F1
#
_cell.length_a   1.000
_cell.length_b   1.000
_cell.length_c   1.000
_cell.angle_alpha   90.00
_cell.angle_beta   90.00
_cell.angle_gamma   90.00
#
_symmetry.space_group_name_H-M   'P 1'
#
loop_
_entity.id
_entity.type
_entity.pdbx_description
1 polymer ?
#
loop_
_entity_poly.entity_id
_entity_poly.type
_entity_poly.pdbx_seq_one_letter_code
_entity_poly.pdbx_strand_id
1 'polypeptide(L)' 'MGNLERRNIAVRRVPEDLRREHPSRLRNPLIADVFYRRGLIGRWGCGTQKIVELCVRAGHPEPEFGGT' A
#
# COMPACT_ATOMS: atom_id res chain seq x y z
N MET A 1 25.16 5.42 -15.19
CA MET A 1 23.96 6.29 -15.31
C MET A 1 22.83 5.45 -15.91
N GLY A 2 22.11 4.70 -15.08
CA GLY A 2 21.21 3.63 -15.53
C GLY A 2 19.77 3.86 -15.10
N ASN A 3 18.92 4.17 -16.08
CA ASN A 3 17.46 4.05 -16.05
C ASN A 3 16.67 5.03 -15.16
N LEU A 4 16.79 6.32 -15.52
CA LEU A 4 15.64 7.24 -15.47
C LEU A 4 14.60 6.73 -16.48
N GLU A 5 13.30 6.77 -16.17
CA GLU A 5 12.15 6.28 -16.98
C GLU A 5 11.58 4.88 -16.67
N ARG A 6 11.35 4.54 -15.39
CA ARG A 6 10.23 3.63 -15.06
C ARG A 6 8.97 4.43 -14.76
N ARG A 7 8.43 4.95 -15.85
CA ARG A 7 7.02 5.30 -16.12
C ARG A 7 6.09 5.21 -14.91
N ASN A 8 5.66 6.38 -14.44
CA ASN A 8 4.44 6.61 -13.68
C ASN A 8 3.20 6.19 -14.51
N ILE A 9 3.03 4.90 -14.76
CA ILE A 9 1.77 4.38 -15.31
C ILE A 9 0.75 4.44 -14.17
N ALA A 10 -0.32 5.18 -14.37
CA ALA A 10 -1.47 5.18 -13.48
C ALA A 10 -2.14 3.79 -13.54
N VAL A 11 -1.60 2.82 -12.80
CA VAL A 11 -2.21 1.50 -12.65
C VAL A 11 -3.45 1.69 -11.76
N ARG A 12 -4.63 1.62 -12.38
CA ARG A 12 -5.89 1.46 -11.67
C ARG A 12 -5.78 0.16 -10.89
N ARG A 13 -5.74 0.24 -9.56
CA ARG A 13 -5.79 -0.94 -8.69
C ARG A 13 -7.22 -1.44 -8.57
N VAL A 14 -7.40 -2.74 -8.76
CA VAL A 14 -8.62 -3.43 -8.37
C VAL A 14 -8.46 -4.01 -6.96
N PRO A 15 -9.55 -4.32 -6.25
CA PRO A 15 -9.44 -4.76 -4.86
C PRO A 15 -8.59 -6.02 -4.66
N GLU A 16 -8.57 -6.92 -5.65
CA GLU A 16 -7.72 -8.12 -5.64
C GLU A 16 -6.23 -7.77 -5.62
N ASP A 17 -5.85 -6.63 -6.20
CA ASP A 17 -4.46 -6.17 -6.19
C ASP A 17 -3.98 -5.84 -4.78
N LEU A 18 -4.90 -5.50 -3.85
CA LEU A 18 -4.53 -5.08 -2.50
C LEU A 18 -4.01 -6.21 -1.62
N ARG A 19 -4.15 -7.47 -2.07
CA ARG A 19 -3.65 -8.69 -1.40
C ARG A 19 -2.22 -9.07 -1.81
N ARG A 20 -1.61 -8.38 -2.78
CA ARG A 20 -0.23 -8.63 -3.24
C ARG A 20 0.65 -7.41 -3.05
N GLU A 21 1.93 -7.52 -3.38
CA GLU A 21 2.81 -6.35 -3.41
C GLU A 21 2.38 -5.39 -4.53
N HIS A 22 2.17 -4.12 -4.20
CA HIS A 22 1.83 -3.08 -5.17
C HIS A 22 2.49 -1.75 -4.81
N PRO A 23 2.95 -0.97 -5.81
CA PRO A 23 3.55 0.34 -5.54
C PRO A 23 2.47 1.33 -5.12
N SER A 24 2.55 1.92 -3.93
CA SER A 24 1.65 3.01 -3.54
C SER A 24 1.96 4.31 -4.26
N ARG A 25 0.93 4.92 -4.88
CA ARG A 25 1.03 6.27 -5.45
C ARG A 25 0.51 7.27 -4.43
N LEU A 26 1.41 8.00 -3.81
CA LEU A 26 1.06 9.07 -2.87
C LEU A 26 0.36 10.20 -3.62
N ARG A 27 -0.81 10.61 -3.14
CA ARG A 27 -1.51 11.78 -3.67
C ARG A 27 -0.82 13.08 -3.29
N ASN A 28 -0.30 13.14 -2.06
CA ASN A 28 0.51 14.25 -1.55
C ASN A 28 1.75 13.67 -0.85
N PRO A 29 2.92 13.63 -1.53
CA PRO A 29 4.15 13.09 -0.95
C PRO A 29 4.66 13.87 0.27
N LEU A 30 4.44 15.19 0.33
CA LEU A 30 4.91 16.02 1.44
C LEU A 30 4.17 15.70 2.75
N ILE A 31 2.83 15.61 2.68
CA ILE A 31 2.03 15.23 3.84
C ILE A 31 2.38 13.81 4.31
N ALA A 32 2.52 12.88 3.36
CA ALA A 32 2.90 11.50 3.68
C ALA A 32 4.27 11.43 4.38
N ASP A 33 5.26 12.17 3.88
CA ASP A 33 6.60 12.24 4.48
C ASP A 33 6.57 12.78 5.91
N VAL A 34 5.78 13.83 6.17
CA VAL A 34 5.59 14.34 7.55
C VAL A 34 5.03 13.26 8.47
N PHE A 35 3.98 12.55 8.06
CA PHE A 35 3.38 11.50 8.89
C PHE A 35 4.32 10.31 9.10
N TYR A 36 5.07 9.91 8.08
CA TYR A 36 6.05 8.83 8.19
C TYR A 36 7.18 9.19 9.15
N ARG A 37 7.75 10.39 9.03
CA ARG A 37 8.83 10.87 9.92
C ARG A 37 8.36 11.03 11.37
N ARG A 38 7.08 11.33 11.58
CA ARG A 38 6.46 11.36 12.90
C ARG A 38 6.09 9.98 13.45
N GLY A 39 6.29 8.90 12.69
CA GLY A 39 5.96 7.53 13.09
C GLY A 39 4.45 7.23 13.12
N LEU A 40 3.63 8.10 12.52
CA LEU A 40 2.17 7.98 12.53
C LEU A 40 1.66 6.98 11.48
N ILE A 41 2.42 6.79 10.40
CA ILE A 41 2.14 5.79 9.37
C ILE A 41 3.41 5.01 9.04
N GLY A 42 3.23 3.77 8.57
CA GLY A 42 4.32 2.95 8.04
C GLY A 42 4.74 3.35 6.63
N ARG A 43 5.72 2.61 6.08
CA ARG A 43 6.11 2.73 4.67
C ARG A 43 4.90 2.46 3.77
N TRP A 44 4.73 3.26 2.73
CA TRP A 44 3.67 3.09 1.73
C TRP A 44 3.94 1.88 0.84
N GLY A 45 2.87 1.22 0.39
CA GLY A 45 2.91 0.05 -0.51
C GLY A 45 2.81 -1.30 0.20
N CYS A 46 2.93 -1.33 1.53
CA CYS A 46 2.84 -2.58 2.31
C CYS A 46 1.71 -2.62 3.34
N GLY A 47 0.93 -1.53 3.47
CA GLY A 47 -0.07 -1.41 4.54
C GLY A 47 -1.16 -2.48 4.49
N THR A 48 -1.73 -2.73 3.30
CA THR A 48 -2.80 -3.74 3.12
C THR A 48 -2.29 -5.15 3.39
N GLN A 49 -1.08 -5.48 2.93
CA GLN A 49 -0.42 -6.76 3.22
C GLN A 49 -0.24 -6.98 4.71
N LYS A 50 0.16 -5.94 5.44
CA LYS A 50 0.36 -6.03 6.89
C LYS A 50 -0.96 -6.23 7.64
N ILE A 51 -2.06 -5.65 7.15
CA ILE A 51 -3.40 -5.91 7.71
C ILE A 51 -3.78 -7.38 7.50
N VAL A 52 -3.61 -7.90 6.28
CA VAL A 52 -3.88 -9.32 5.97
C VAL A 52 -3.06 -10.24 6.88
N GLU A 53 -1.75 -10.01 6.99
CA GLU A 53 -0.84 -10.78 7.86
C GLU A 53 -1.33 -10.79 9.31
N LEU A 54 -1.69 -9.62 9.86
CA LEU A 54 -2.12 -9.50 11.25
C LEU A 54 -3.45 -10.19 11.51
N CYS A 55 -4.41 -10.12 10.59
CA CYS A 55 -5.67 -10.85 10.69
C CYS A 55 -5.43 -12.36 10.74
N VAL A 56 -4.67 -12.89 9.77
CA VAL A 56 -4.36 -14.33 9.68
C VAL A 56 -3.62 -14.80 10.93
N ARG A 57 -2.62 -14.02 11.39
CA ARG A 57 -1.82 -14.36 12.58
C ARG A 57 -2.63 -14.33 13.88
N ALA A 58 -3.73 -13.57 13.91
CA ALA A 58 -4.69 -13.55 15.01
C ALA A 58 -5.78 -14.64 14.90
N GLY A 59 -5.77 -15.46 13.85
CA GLY A 59 -6.78 -16.49 13.60
C GLY A 59 -8.09 -15.96 13.01
N HIS A 60 -8.09 -14.72 12.50
CA HIS A 60 -9.23 -14.12 11.80
C HIS A 60 -9.16 -14.38 10.29
N PRO A 61 -10.31 -14.39 9.58
CA PRO A 61 -10.31 -14.43 8.12
C PRO A 61 -9.59 -13.20 7.53
N GLU A 62 -9.09 -13.34 6.30
CA GLU A 62 -8.54 -12.21 5.58
C GLU A 62 -9.60 -11.11 5.37
N PRO A 63 -9.21 -9.82 5.38
CA PRO A 63 -10.13 -8.74 5.09
C PRO A 63 -10.68 -8.82 3.66
N GLU A 64 -11.93 -8.39 3.50
CA GLU A 64 -12.53 -8.15 2.18
C GLU A 64 -12.17 -6.74 1.72
N PHE A 65 -11.52 -6.66 0.57
CA PHE A 65 -11.28 -5.40 -0.12
C PHE A 65 -12.33 -5.30 -1.23
N GLY A 66 -13.22 -4.32 -1.15
CA GLY A 66 -14.34 -4.14 -2.10
C GLY A 66 -15.68 -4.07 -1.37
N GLY A 67 -16.52 -3.11 -1.74
CA GLY A 67 -17.91 -3.03 -1.33
C GLY A 67 -18.81 -3.40 -2.50
N THR A 68 -19.93 -4.03 -2.19
CA THR A 68 -21.03 -4.31 -3.14
C THR A 68 -21.62 -3.03 -3.71
#